data_AF-A0A8H3BBP5-F1
#
_entry.id   AF-A0A8H3BBP5-F1
#
_cell.length_a   1.000
_cell.length_b   1.000
_cell.length_c   1.000
_cell.angle_alpha   90.00
_cell.angle_beta   90.00
_cell.angle_gamma   90.00
#
_symmetry.space_group_name_H-M   'P 1'
#
loop_
_entity.id
_entity.type
_entity.pdbx_description
1 polymer ?
#
loop_
_entity_poly.entity_id
_entity_poly.type
_entity_poly.pdbx_seq_one_letter_code
_entity_poly.pdbx_strand_id
1 'polypeptide(L)'
;MDTKLATGNYDSDIIQRISHIQTDIDLLAGTIAKVTVVTDLTVLFESLVDKINICAEVVLAIGGNTGINPSTKTDVATKITAIITVLGNLSIELVAKFGAGLVLHLRANIDICLLILLSSVNIYANGASPHAQPTPDM
;
A
#
# COMPACT_ATOMS: atom_id res chain seq x y z
N MET A 1 12.42 33.77 1.80
CA MET A 1 12.93 32.43 1.46
C MET A 1 11.75 31.47 1.55
N ASP A 2 11.14 31.27 0.39
CA ASP A 2 9.85 30.63 0.16
C ASP A 2 9.94 29.11 0.25
N THR A 3 9.89 28.56 1.46
CA THR A 3 9.76 27.11 1.67
C THR A 3 8.40 26.55 1.24
N LYS A 4 7.41 27.41 0.98
CA LYS A 4 6.03 27.01 0.67
C LYS A 4 5.82 26.49 -0.76
N LEU A 5 6.70 26.85 -1.71
CA LEU A 5 6.63 26.33 -3.09
C LEU A 5 7.27 24.93 -3.22
N ALA A 6 8.30 24.64 -2.41
CA ALA A 6 9.02 23.37 -2.50
C ALA A 6 8.22 22.18 -1.95
N THR A 7 7.45 22.38 -0.88
CA THR A 7 6.57 21.35 -0.30
C THR A 7 5.34 21.07 -1.16
N GLY A 8 4.83 22.07 -1.90
CA GLY A 8 3.68 21.89 -2.79
C GLY A 8 3.94 20.92 -3.94
N ASN A 9 5.14 20.97 -4.54
CA ASN A 9 5.53 20.01 -5.58
C ASN A 9 5.76 18.62 -4.99
N TYR A 10 6.45 18.52 -3.85
CA TYR A 10 6.77 17.25 -3.22
C TYR A 10 5.51 16.45 -2.80
N ASP A 11 4.52 17.11 -2.22
CA ASP A 11 3.26 16.48 -1.82
C ASP A 11 2.44 16.01 -3.04
N SER A 12 2.39 16.83 -4.10
CA SER A 12 1.72 16.47 -5.35
C SER A 12 2.38 15.27 -6.02
N ASP A 13 3.72 15.23 -6.04
CA ASP A 13 4.49 14.13 -6.62
C ASP A 13 4.23 12.81 -5.87
N ILE A 14 4.12 12.86 -4.54
CA ILE A 14 3.75 11.71 -3.70
C ILE A 14 2.35 11.19 -4.06
N ILE A 15 1.36 12.09 -4.08
CA ILE A 15 -0.03 11.73 -4.37
C ILE A 15 -0.13 11.12 -5.76
N GLN A 16 0.54 11.71 -6.75
CA GLN A 16 0.57 11.21 -8.11
C GLN A 16 1.22 9.83 -8.18
N ARG A 17 2.35 9.63 -7.49
CA ARG A 17 3.06 8.34 -7.46
C ARG A 17 2.20 7.24 -6.84
N ILE A 18 1.55 7.48 -5.70
CA ILE A 18 0.66 6.48 -5.09
C ILE A 18 -0.56 6.23 -5.96
N SER A 19 -1.13 7.26 -6.59
CA SER A 19 -2.28 7.10 -7.49
C SER A 19 -1.93 6.23 -8.70
N HIS A 20 -0.73 6.40 -9.26
CA HIS A 20 -0.24 5.56 -10.34
C HIS A 20 -0.04 4.10 -9.89
N ILE A 21 0.59 3.89 -8.72
CA ILE A 21 0.75 2.55 -8.14
C ILE A 21 -0.59 1.87 -7.88
N GLN A 22 -1.57 2.61 -7.34
CA GLN A 22 -2.93 2.10 -7.12
C GLN A 22 -3.56 1.66 -8.46
N THR A 23 -3.45 2.49 -9.50
CA THR A 23 -3.98 2.16 -10.83
C THR A 23 -3.34 0.89 -11.40
N ASP A 24 -2.03 0.74 -11.26
CA ASP A 24 -1.30 -0.46 -11.68
C ASP A 24 -1.77 -1.70 -10.92
N ILE A 25 -1.97 -1.59 -9.60
CA ILE A 25 -2.48 -2.69 -8.76
C ILE A 25 -3.91 -3.06 -9.16
N ASP A 26 -4.79 -2.08 -9.38
CA ASP A 26 -6.17 -2.31 -9.79
C ASP A 26 -6.22 -3.02 -11.15
N LEU A 27 -5.37 -2.61 -12.09
CA LEU A 27 -5.25 -3.24 -13.40
C LEU A 27 -4.75 -4.70 -13.30
N LEU A 28 -3.72 -4.95 -12.50
CA LEU A 28 -3.17 -6.29 -12.28
C LEU A 28 -4.19 -7.19 -11.58
N ALA A 29 -4.83 -6.71 -10.52
CA ALA A 29 -5.88 -7.45 -9.80
C ALA A 29 -7.05 -7.79 -10.74
N GLY A 30 -7.51 -6.83 -11.53
CA GLY A 30 -8.56 -7.06 -12.52
C GLY A 30 -8.17 -8.01 -13.64
N THR A 31 -6.87 -8.08 -13.98
CA THR A 31 -6.35 -9.06 -14.94
C THR A 31 -6.30 -10.46 -14.33
N ILE A 32 -5.77 -10.59 -13.11
CA ILE A 32 -5.70 -11.84 -12.35
C ILE A 32 -7.09 -12.45 -12.16
N ALA A 33 -8.08 -11.65 -11.77
CA ALA A 33 -9.48 -12.06 -11.62
C ALA A 33 -10.06 -12.74 -12.89
N LYS A 34 -9.64 -12.26 -14.07
CA LYS A 34 -10.11 -12.76 -15.38
C LYS A 34 -9.41 -14.04 -15.82
N VAL A 35 -8.19 -14.31 -15.36
CA VAL A 35 -7.42 -15.51 -15.74
C VAL A 35 -8.18 -16.78 -15.41
N THR A 36 -8.25 -17.72 -16.35
CA THR A 36 -8.95 -19.00 -16.22
C THR A 36 -8.01 -20.18 -16.02
N VAL A 37 -6.71 -20.00 -16.24
CA VAL A 37 -5.68 -21.04 -16.12
C VAL A 37 -4.66 -20.66 -15.06
N VAL A 38 -4.44 -21.55 -14.09
CA VAL A 38 -3.59 -21.26 -12.91
C VAL A 38 -2.12 -21.01 -13.27
N THR A 39 -1.61 -21.62 -14.34
CA THR A 39 -0.21 -21.43 -14.77
C THR A 39 0.13 -19.99 -15.14
N ASP A 40 -0.86 -19.22 -15.60
CA ASP A 40 -0.68 -17.84 -16.03
C ASP A 40 -0.75 -16.86 -14.85
N LEU A 41 -1.16 -17.33 -13.67
CA LEU A 41 -1.31 -16.51 -12.47
C LEU A 41 0.05 -16.14 -11.87
N THR A 42 1.04 -17.02 -11.94
CA THR A 42 2.32 -16.81 -11.21
C THR A 42 3.00 -15.49 -11.59
N VAL A 43 3.18 -15.22 -12.89
CA VAL A 43 3.85 -14.00 -13.38
C VAL A 43 3.06 -12.73 -13.03
N LEU A 44 1.73 -12.81 -13.11
CA LEU A 44 0.86 -11.68 -12.75
C LEU A 44 0.92 -11.41 -11.25
N PHE A 45 1.03 -12.46 -10.44
CA PHE A 45 1.17 -12.34 -9.00
C PHE A 45 2.52 -11.77 -8.58
N GLU A 46 3.61 -12.20 -9.21
CA GLU A 46 4.94 -11.60 -9.00
C GLU A 46 4.90 -10.10 -9.32
N SER A 47 4.30 -9.74 -10.46
CA SER A 47 4.12 -8.34 -10.85
C SER A 47 3.28 -7.55 -9.83
N LEU A 48 2.23 -8.17 -9.27
CA LEU A 48 1.38 -7.57 -8.24
C LEU A 48 2.16 -7.34 -6.94
N VAL A 49 2.91 -8.35 -6.48
CA VAL A 49 3.75 -8.28 -5.27
C VAL A 49 4.79 -7.17 -5.42
N ASP A 50 5.44 -7.05 -6.57
CA ASP A 50 6.42 -5.99 -6.83
C ASP A 50 5.80 -4.59 -6.71
N LYS A 51 4.60 -4.38 -7.27
CA LYS A 51 3.89 -3.10 -7.14
C LYS A 51 3.52 -2.79 -5.69
N ILE A 52 3.15 -3.79 -4.91
CA ILE A 52 2.82 -3.64 -3.49
C ILE A 52 4.06 -3.31 -2.67
N ASN A 53 5.21 -3.93 -2.96
CA ASN A 53 6.47 -3.59 -2.32
C ASN A 53 6.88 -2.13 -2.60
N ILE A 54 6.78 -1.69 -3.86
CA ILE A 54 7.02 -0.28 -4.23
C ILE A 54 6.06 0.64 -3.47
N CYS A 55 4.79 0.25 -3.33
CA CYS A 55 3.81 1.00 -2.55
C CYS A 55 4.23 1.15 -1.09
N ALA A 56 4.64 0.05 -0.46
CA ALA A 56 5.07 0.00 0.94
C ALA A 56 6.31 0.87 1.19
N GLU A 57 7.30 0.81 0.29
CA GLU A 57 8.50 1.65 0.36
C GLU A 57 8.15 3.15 0.31
N VAL A 58 7.22 3.53 -0.57
CA VAL A 58 6.74 4.92 -0.67
C VAL A 58 6.04 5.34 0.63
N VAL A 59 5.17 4.50 1.19
CA VAL A 59 4.47 4.78 2.45
C VAL A 59 5.44 4.93 3.62
N LEU A 60 6.45 4.07 3.72
CA LEU A 60 7.47 4.14 4.78
C LEU A 60 8.30 5.43 4.66
N ALA A 61 8.68 5.82 3.44
CA ALA A 61 9.39 7.07 3.19
C ALA A 61 8.58 8.30 3.62
N ILE A 62 7.25 8.27 3.42
CA ILE A 62 6.33 9.34 3.84
C ILE A 62 6.15 9.33 5.37
N GLY A 63 6.01 8.15 5.98
CA GLY A 63 5.80 7.99 7.43
C GLY A 63 6.93 8.55 8.28
N GLY A 64 8.17 8.44 7.81
CA GLY A 64 9.33 9.04 8.46
C GLY A 64 9.47 10.55 8.26
N ASN A 65 8.69 11.17 7.38
CA ASN A 65 8.82 12.59 7.04
C ASN A 65 7.80 13.46 7.79
N THR A 66 8.29 14.35 8.65
CA THR A 66 7.47 15.30 9.44
C THR A 66 7.07 16.55 8.66
N GLY A 67 7.67 16.79 7.47
CA GLY A 67 7.41 17.95 6.63
C GLY A 67 6.24 17.81 5.64
N ILE A 68 5.60 16.64 5.58
CA ILE A 68 4.48 16.36 4.66
C ILE A 68 3.16 16.88 5.24
N ASN A 69 2.34 17.52 4.41
CA ASN A 69 1.06 18.08 4.83
C ASN A 69 0.11 16.96 5.37
N PRO A 70 -0.56 17.18 6.51
CA PRO A 70 -1.58 16.27 7.03
C PRO A 70 -2.67 15.86 6.02
N SER A 71 -3.04 16.72 5.07
CA SER A 71 -4.01 16.36 4.02
C SER A 71 -3.44 15.33 3.04
N THR A 72 -2.19 15.52 2.61
CA THR A 72 -1.44 14.56 1.78
C THR A 72 -1.34 13.23 2.51
N LYS A 73 -1.11 13.28 3.82
CA LYS A 73 -1.06 12.10 4.66
C LYS A 73 -2.36 11.30 4.68
N THR A 74 -3.49 12.00 4.79
CA THR A 74 -4.83 11.37 4.76
C THR A 74 -5.14 10.76 3.39
N ASP A 75 -4.79 11.45 2.30
CA ASP A 75 -5.03 10.95 0.94
C ASP A 75 -4.22 9.67 0.66
N VAL A 76 -2.94 9.66 1.05
CA VAL A 76 -2.09 8.46 1.00
C VAL A 76 -2.75 7.29 1.73
N ALA A 77 -3.18 7.48 2.99
CA ALA A 77 -3.82 6.42 3.78
C ALA A 77 -5.12 5.89 3.14
N THR A 78 -5.90 6.79 2.52
CA THR A 78 -7.13 6.44 1.80
C THR A 78 -6.82 5.52 0.62
N LYS A 79 -5.79 5.85 -0.17
CA LYS A 79 -5.37 5.04 -1.32
C LYS A 79 -4.82 3.66 -0.90
N ILE A 80 -4.06 3.59 0.20
CA ILE A 80 -3.60 2.30 0.74
C ILE A 80 -4.78 1.44 1.21
N THR A 81 -5.79 2.04 1.84
CA THR A 81 -7.00 1.33 2.25
C THR A 81 -7.76 0.77 1.04
N ALA A 82 -7.81 1.52 -0.07
CA ALA A 82 -8.39 1.04 -1.32
C ALA A 82 -7.62 -0.16 -1.89
N ILE A 83 -6.29 -0.10 -1.91
CA ILE A 83 -5.43 -1.22 -2.34
C ILE A 83 -5.69 -2.48 -1.48
N ILE A 84 -5.73 -2.33 -0.16
CA ILE A 84 -6.04 -3.43 0.78
C ILE A 84 -7.38 -4.08 0.43
N THR A 85 -8.40 -3.26 0.14
CA THR A 85 -9.73 -3.73 -0.22
C THR A 85 -9.71 -4.54 -1.53
N VAL A 86 -8.99 -4.05 -2.54
CA VAL A 86 -8.84 -4.73 -3.84
C VAL A 86 -8.18 -6.09 -3.67
N LEU A 87 -7.11 -6.17 -2.88
CA LEU A 87 -6.41 -7.43 -2.60
C LEU A 87 -7.27 -8.43 -1.83
N GLY A 88 -8.03 -7.95 -0.83
CA GLY A 88 -8.98 -8.79 -0.08
C GLY A 88 -10.04 -9.39 -0.99
N ASN A 89 -10.63 -8.58 -1.87
CA ASN A 89 -11.62 -9.04 -2.84
C ASN A 89 -11.02 -10.03 -3.85
N LEU A 90 -9.82 -9.77 -4.34
CA LEU A 90 -9.10 -10.68 -5.24
C LEU A 90 -8.89 -12.06 -4.61
N SER A 91 -8.52 -12.10 -3.33
CA SER A 91 -8.37 -13.37 -2.58
C SER A 91 -9.67 -14.16 -2.54
N ILE A 92 -10.80 -13.49 -2.26
CA ILE A 92 -12.13 -14.11 -2.23
C ILE A 92 -12.50 -14.66 -3.63
N GLU A 93 -12.28 -13.87 -4.67
CA GLU A 93 -12.62 -14.25 -6.05
C GLU A 93 -11.80 -15.46 -6.52
N LEU A 94 -10.50 -15.48 -6.21
CA LEU A 94 -9.63 -16.60 -6.57
C LEU A 94 -10.02 -17.90 -5.85
N VAL A 95 -10.37 -17.81 -4.56
CA VAL A 95 -10.88 -18.97 -3.80
C VAL A 95 -12.18 -19.47 -4.40
N ALA A 96 -13.10 -18.58 -4.78
CA ALA A 96 -14.36 -18.95 -5.41
C ALA A 96 -14.16 -19.63 -6.78
N LYS A 97 -13.17 -19.17 -7.56
CA LYS A 97 -12.94 -19.64 -8.94
C LYS A 97 -12.15 -20.95 -9.03
N PHE A 98 -11.10 -21.08 -8.23
CA PHE A 98 -10.14 -22.18 -8.35
C PHE A 98 -10.21 -23.16 -7.17
N GLY A 99 -10.94 -22.82 -6.11
CA GLY A 99 -11.01 -23.59 -4.87
C GLY A 99 -9.82 -23.34 -3.95
N ALA A 100 -10.06 -23.32 -2.63
CA ALA A 100 -9.08 -22.92 -1.61
C ALA A 100 -7.76 -23.70 -1.62
N GLY A 101 -7.79 -24.98 -2.03
CA GLY A 101 -6.59 -25.82 -2.09
C GLY A 101 -5.64 -25.45 -3.24
N LEU A 102 -6.19 -25.05 -4.39
CA LEU A 102 -5.40 -24.77 -5.60
C LEU A 102 -4.75 -23.38 -5.55
N VAL A 103 -5.36 -22.44 -4.82
CA VAL A 103 -4.86 -21.07 -4.67
C VAL A 103 -4.14 -20.82 -3.34
N LEU A 104 -3.82 -21.86 -2.56
CA LEU A 104 -3.22 -21.68 -1.23
C LEU A 104 -1.91 -20.88 -1.29
N HIS A 105 -1.06 -21.17 -2.28
CA HIS A 105 0.18 -20.44 -2.49
C HIS A 105 -0.07 -18.98 -2.91
N LEU A 106 -1.01 -18.75 -3.83
CA LEU A 106 -1.39 -17.41 -4.29
C LEU A 106 -2.01 -16.59 -3.15
N ARG A 107 -2.84 -17.22 -2.32
CA ARG A 107 -3.44 -16.62 -1.13
C ARG A 107 -2.40 -16.22 -0.11
N ALA A 108 -1.38 -17.06 0.12
CA ALA A 108 -0.28 -16.72 1.01
C ALA A 108 0.46 -15.46 0.53
N ASN A 109 0.67 -15.29 -0.78
CA ASN A 109 1.27 -14.08 -1.33
C ASN A 109 0.38 -12.83 -1.10
N ILE A 110 -0.94 -12.95 -1.27
CA ILE A 110 -1.87 -11.86 -0.93
C ILE A 110 -1.83 -11.54 0.56
N ASP A 111 -1.87 -12.54 1.43
CA ASP A 111 -1.86 -12.36 2.87
C ASP A 111 -0.56 -11.65 3.31
N ILE A 112 0.60 -12.01 2.73
CA ILE A 112 1.87 -11.31 2.94
C ILE A 112 1.78 -9.85 2.47
N CYS A 113 1.24 -9.60 1.28
CA CYS A 113 1.05 -8.25 0.75
C CYS A 113 0.18 -7.38 1.67
N LEU A 114 -0.92 -7.94 2.17
CA LEU A 114 -1.80 -7.27 3.12
C LEU A 114 -1.06 -6.95 4.42
N LEU A 115 -0.28 -7.90 4.95
CA LEU A 115 0.55 -7.67 6.14
C LEU A 115 1.58 -6.56 5.93
N ILE A 116 2.24 -6.51 4.77
CA ILE A 116 3.22 -5.47 4.43
C ILE A 116 2.55 -4.09 4.43
N LEU A 117 1.40 -3.96 3.75
CA LEU A 117 0.67 -2.69 3.67
C LEU A 117 0.14 -2.26 5.04
N LEU A 118 -0.46 -3.18 5.81
CA LEU A 118 -0.94 -2.90 7.16
C LEU A 118 0.20 -2.48 8.10
N SER A 119 1.34 -3.16 8.05
CA SER A 119 2.52 -2.81 8.84
C SER A 119 3.04 -1.42 8.46
N SER A 120 3.05 -1.10 7.16
CA SER A 120 3.46 0.20 6.65
C SER A 120 2.53 1.31 7.13
N VAL A 121 1.21 1.08 7.12
CA VAL A 121 0.21 2.01 7.67
C VAL A 121 0.34 2.16 9.19
N ASN A 122 0.65 1.07 9.91
CA ASN A 122 0.84 1.13 11.36
C ASN A 122 2.09 1.92 11.75
N ILE A 123 3.22 1.72 11.03
CA ILE A 123 4.44 2.51 11.22
C ILE A 123 4.17 3.99 10.88
N TYR A 124 3.47 4.21 9.78
CA TYR A 124 3.05 5.52 9.34
C TYR A 124 2.16 6.26 10.35
N ALA A 125 1.22 5.56 11.00
CA ALA A 125 0.34 6.12 12.03
C ALA A 125 1.05 6.31 13.38
N ASN A 126 1.95 5.39 13.77
CA ASN A 126 2.60 5.38 15.08
C ASN A 126 3.97 6.08 15.12
N GLY A 127 4.53 6.47 13.97
CA GLY A 127 5.74 7.30 13.88
C GLY A 127 5.62 8.68 14.55
N ALA A 128 4.40 9.04 14.98
CA ALA A 128 4.09 10.19 15.82
C ALA A 128 3.81 9.77 17.28
N SER A 129 4.71 9.01 17.92
CA SER A 129 4.74 8.97 19.38
C SER A 129 5.71 10.06 19.86
N PRO A 130 5.22 11.21 20.38
CA PRO A 130 6.08 12.12 21.11
C PRO A 130 6.52 11.37 22.36
N HIS A 131 7.78 10.94 22.37
CA HIS A 131 8.46 10.57 23.59
C HIS A 131 8.23 11.72 24.58
N ALA A 132 7.51 11.41 25.65
CA ALA A 132 7.22 12.35 26.72
C ALA A 132 8.52 13.02 27.15
N GLN A 133 8.58 14.34 26.97
CA GLN A 133 9.58 15.16 27.65
C GLN A 133 9.40 14.92 29.16
N PRO A 134 10.45 14.52 29.90
CA PRO A 134 10.38 14.63 31.34
C PRO A 134 10.28 16.11 31.68
N THR A 135 9.20 16.48 32.37
CA THR A 135 9.07 17.79 33.02
C THR A 135 10.27 17.99 33.93
N PRO A 136 11.02 19.10 33.84
CA PRO A 136 12.00 19.43 34.86
C PRO A 136 11.20 19.87 36.09
N ASP A 137 11.19 19.03 37.11
CA ASP A 137 10.76 19.43 38.45
C ASP A 137 11.60 20.63 38.89
N MET A 138 10.91 21.71 39.24
CA MET A 138 11.44 22.85 39.98
C MET A 138 10.87 22.83 41.39
#